data_AF-A0A946URB8-F1
#
_entry.id   AF-A0A946URB8-F1
#
_cell.length_a   1.000
_cell.length_b   1.000
_cell.length_c   1.000
_cell.angle_alpha   90.00
_cell.angle_beta   90.00
_cell.angle_gamma   90.00
#
_symmetry.space_group_name_H-M   'P 1'
#
loop_
_entity.id
_entity.type
_entity.pdbx_description
1 polymer ?
#
loop_
_entity_poly.entity_id
_entity_poly.type
_entity_poly.pdbx_seq_one_letter_code
_entity_poly.pdbx_strand_id
1 'polypeptide(L)'
;RRDLQAYFPAYPLGTELTVEEQSLAAALQWLKAETATPANRVGTALAALLSGGDGSQKKALARMALDKGMGPKQVFLRRLVGYALKKTAVKKSPLR
;
A
#
# COMPACT_ATOMS: atom_id res chain seq x y z
N ARG A 1 -17.94 35.71 16.49
CA ARG A 1 -16.96 34.68 16.06
C ARG A 1 -17.61 33.29 16.02
N ARG A 2 -18.76 33.16 15.35
CA ARG A 2 -19.44 31.90 14.95
C ARG A 2 -19.77 31.90 13.45
N ASP A 3 -19.38 32.95 12.76
CA ASP A 3 -19.84 33.41 11.47
C ASP A 3 -18.92 32.97 10.31
N LEU A 4 -17.72 32.47 10.63
CA LEU A 4 -16.77 31.95 9.63
C LEU A 4 -16.98 30.47 9.30
N GLN A 5 -17.65 29.70 10.15
CA GLN A 5 -17.77 28.24 10.00
C GLN A 5 -18.71 27.82 8.87
N ALA A 6 -19.60 28.71 8.41
CA ALA A 6 -20.44 28.47 7.23
C ALA A 6 -19.68 28.56 5.90
N TYR A 7 -18.49 29.19 5.89
CA TYR A 7 -17.70 29.43 4.69
C TYR A 7 -16.56 28.43 4.48
N PHE A 8 -16.21 27.65 5.51
CA PHE A 8 -15.17 26.63 5.41
C PHE A 8 -15.81 25.25 5.52
N PRO A 9 -15.71 24.39 4.49
CA PRO A 9 -16.14 23.00 4.63
C PRO A 9 -15.39 22.36 5.79
N ALA A 10 -16.05 21.45 6.52
CA ALA A 10 -15.39 20.66 7.54
C ALA A 10 -14.13 20.02 6.92
N TYR A 11 -12.97 20.32 7.50
CA TYR A 11 -11.69 19.72 7.13
C TYR A 11 -11.88 18.18 7.04
N PRO A 12 -11.46 17.51 5.95
CA PRO A 12 -10.22 17.76 5.21
C PRO A 12 -10.42 18.23 3.77
N LEU A 13 -9.59 19.19 3.35
CA LEU A 13 -9.53 19.75 1.99
C LEU A 13 -8.84 18.79 0.99
N GLY A 14 -9.10 17.48 1.10
CA GLY A 14 -8.56 16.46 0.20
C GLY A 14 -7.05 16.21 0.30
N THR A 15 -6.36 16.76 1.32
CA THR A 15 -4.90 16.67 1.48
C THR A 15 -4.45 15.52 2.39
N GLU A 16 -5.34 14.95 3.20
CA GLU A 16 -5.04 13.85 4.11
C GLU A 16 -5.13 12.50 3.38
N LEU A 17 -4.07 11.69 3.48
CA LEU A 17 -4.08 10.32 2.94
C LEU A 17 -5.03 9.45 3.76
N THR A 18 -5.87 8.67 3.08
CA THR A 18 -6.73 7.70 3.76
C THR A 18 -5.91 6.58 4.42
N VAL A 19 -6.53 5.80 5.32
CA VAL A 19 -5.84 4.70 6.01
C VAL A 19 -5.24 3.70 5.01
N GLU A 20 -5.92 3.45 3.90
CA GLU A 20 -5.42 2.60 2.81
C GLU A 20 -4.20 3.23 2.14
N GLU A 21 -4.22 4.52 1.86
CA GLU A 21 -3.12 5.25 1.22
C GLU A 21 -1.89 5.34 2.12
N GLN A 22 -2.08 5.52 3.43
CA GLN A 22 -0.99 5.46 4.40
C GLN A 22 -0.35 4.06 4.44
N SER A 23 -1.18 3.00 4.36
CA SER A 23 -0.68 1.63 4.30
C SER A 23 0.13 1.35 3.02
N LEU A 24 -0.33 1.90 1.89
CA LEU A 24 0.38 1.83 0.62
C LEU A 24 1.69 2.61 0.66
N ALA A 25 1.70 3.83 1.22
CA ALA A 25 2.90 4.63 1.34
C ALA A 25 3.99 3.88 2.13
N ALA A 26 3.64 3.27 3.26
CA ALA A 26 4.57 2.46 4.04
C ALA A 26 5.06 1.23 3.26
N ALA A 27 4.16 0.51 2.58
CA ALA A 27 4.51 -0.66 1.76
C ALA A 27 5.46 -0.31 0.61
N LEU A 28 5.22 0.82 -0.09
CA LEU A 28 6.05 1.27 -1.19
C LEU A 28 7.42 1.78 -0.72
N GLN A 29 7.48 2.46 0.42
CA GLN A 29 8.75 2.85 1.04
C GLN A 29 9.58 1.62 1.44
N TRP A 30 8.94 0.63 2.06
CA TRP A 30 9.60 -0.64 2.38
C TRP A 30 10.11 -1.34 1.12
N LEU A 31 9.28 -1.41 0.07
CA LEU A 31 9.66 -2.00 -1.20
C LEU A 31 10.83 -1.26 -1.85
N LYS A 32 10.86 0.08 -1.79
CA LYS A 32 11.98 0.90 -2.29
C LYS A 32 13.28 0.59 -1.56
N ALA A 33 13.23 0.44 -0.23
CA ALA A 33 14.40 0.08 0.58
C ALA A 33 14.90 -1.34 0.26
N GLU A 34 13.98 -2.29 0.16
CA GLU A 34 14.32 -3.70 -0.11
C GLU A 34 14.79 -3.92 -1.55
N THR A 35 14.36 -3.06 -2.48
CA THR A 35 14.83 -3.07 -3.88
C THR A 35 16.00 -2.12 -4.11
N ALA A 36 16.65 -1.61 -3.07
CA ALA A 36 17.81 -0.72 -3.22
C ALA A 36 19.08 -1.48 -3.66
N THR A 37 19.22 -2.76 -3.30
CA THR A 37 20.34 -3.59 -3.72
C THR A 37 19.92 -4.65 -4.75
N PRO A 38 20.77 -4.97 -5.74
CA PRO A 38 20.45 -5.94 -6.80
C PRO A 38 20.20 -7.36 -6.25
N ALA A 39 20.84 -7.75 -5.14
CA ALA A 39 20.61 -9.03 -4.49
C ALA A 39 19.24 -9.10 -3.76
N ASN A 40 18.86 -8.06 -3.00
CA ASN A 40 17.57 -8.05 -2.30
C ASN A 40 16.39 -7.84 -3.25
N ARG A 41 16.60 -7.21 -4.42
CA ARG A 41 15.59 -7.11 -5.48
C ARG A 41 15.05 -8.47 -5.91
N VAL A 42 15.95 -9.42 -6.17
CA VAL A 42 15.57 -10.76 -6.67
C VAL A 42 14.89 -11.58 -5.57
N GLY A 43 15.43 -11.53 -4.34
CA GLY A 43 14.83 -12.21 -3.19
C GLY A 43 13.41 -11.70 -2.87
N THR A 44 13.19 -10.39 -2.97
CA THR A 44 11.89 -9.77 -2.69
C THR A 44 10.87 -10.06 -3.78
N ALA A 45 11.31 -10.05 -5.05
CA ALA A 45 10.45 -10.43 -6.17
C ALA A 45 10.00 -11.90 -6.08
N LEU A 46 10.90 -12.81 -5.71
CA LEU A 46 10.59 -14.23 -5.50
C LEU A 46 9.67 -14.45 -4.30
N ALA A 47 9.96 -13.82 -3.16
CA ALA A 47 9.13 -13.94 -1.96
C ALA A 47 7.72 -13.37 -2.18
N ALA A 48 7.60 -12.27 -2.93
CA ALA A 48 6.31 -11.70 -3.31
C ALA A 48 5.50 -12.61 -4.23
N LEU A 49 6.16 -13.28 -5.18
CA LEU A 49 5.51 -14.24 -6.07
C LEU A 49 4.94 -15.46 -5.32
N LEU A 50 5.63 -15.90 -4.26
CA LEU A 50 5.28 -17.07 -3.45
C LEU A 50 4.23 -16.81 -2.36
N SER A 51 4.09 -15.57 -1.88
CA SER A 51 3.31 -15.27 -0.66
C SER A 51 1.79 -15.23 -0.82
N GLY A 52 1.27 -15.33 -2.05
CA GLY A 52 -0.17 -15.31 -2.34
C GLY A 52 -0.89 -14.01 -1.93
N GLY A 53 -1.92 -13.63 -2.68
CA GLY A 53 -2.77 -12.49 -2.31
C GLY A 53 -3.80 -12.88 -1.26
N ASP A 54 -4.02 -12.03 -0.25
CA ASP A 54 -5.14 -12.17 0.69
C ASP A 54 -6.22 -11.11 0.35
N GLY A 55 -7.50 -11.48 0.49
CA GLY A 55 -8.64 -10.61 0.19
C GLY A 55 -8.69 -9.32 1.02
N SER A 56 -8.03 -9.28 2.18
CA SER A 56 -7.90 -8.12 3.08
C SER A 56 -7.24 -6.90 2.39
N GLN A 57 -6.47 -7.13 1.32
CA GLN A 57 -5.70 -6.10 0.61
C GLN A 57 -6.47 -5.46 -0.54
N LYS A 58 -7.72 -5.90 -0.80
CA LYS A 58 -8.47 -5.54 -2.01
C LYS A 58 -8.68 -4.03 -2.17
N LYS A 59 -8.92 -3.30 -1.08
CA LYS A 59 -9.11 -1.83 -1.11
C LYS A 59 -7.84 -1.08 -1.47
N ALA A 60 -6.70 -1.45 -0.86
CA ALA A 60 -5.40 -0.86 -1.16
C ALA A 60 -4.95 -1.19 -2.61
N LEU A 61 -5.19 -2.41 -3.07
CA LEU A 61 -4.91 -2.80 -4.46
C LEU A 61 -5.80 -2.06 -5.46
N ALA A 62 -7.07 -1.82 -5.13
CA ALA A 62 -7.98 -1.02 -5.97
C ALA A 62 -7.55 0.44 -6.10
N ARG A 63 -7.01 1.05 -5.02
CA ARG A 63 -6.43 2.40 -5.07
C ARG A 63 -5.25 2.50 -6.04
N MET A 64 -4.47 1.43 -6.20
CA MET A 64 -3.40 1.33 -7.19
C MET A 64 -3.88 0.87 -8.58
N ALA A 65 -5.19 0.71 -8.80
CA ALA A 65 -5.78 0.10 -10.01
C ALA A 65 -5.25 -1.31 -10.32
N LEU A 66 -4.79 -2.05 -9.31
CA LEU A 66 -4.26 -3.41 -9.42
C LEU A 66 -5.32 -4.49 -9.12
N ASP A 67 -6.59 -4.12 -8.87
CA ASP A 67 -7.66 -5.08 -8.58
C ASP A 67 -8.26 -5.71 -9.84
N LYS A 68 -8.31 -4.98 -10.97
CA LYS A 68 -8.93 -5.41 -12.24
C LYS A 68 -7.94 -5.84 -13.33
N GLY A 69 -6.64 -5.76 -13.07
CA GLY A 69 -5.61 -6.04 -14.06
C GLY A 69 -5.51 -7.50 -14.48
N MET A 70 -5.75 -7.79 -15.77
CA MET A 70 -5.67 -9.16 -16.35
C MET A 70 -4.32 -9.49 -17.01
N GLY A 71 -3.33 -8.60 -16.98
CA GLY A 71 -2.02 -8.81 -17.61
C GLY A 71 -0.97 -9.43 -16.67
N PRO A 72 0.02 -10.20 -17.18
CA PRO A 72 1.06 -10.84 -16.37
C PRO A 72 1.88 -9.83 -15.54
N LYS A 73 2.19 -8.66 -16.11
CA LYS A 73 2.83 -7.55 -15.40
C LYS A 73 1.99 -7.02 -14.23
N GLN A 74 0.68 -6.91 -14.42
CA GLN A 74 -0.24 -6.41 -13.40
C GLN A 74 -0.42 -7.43 -12.27
N VAL A 75 -0.46 -8.72 -12.61
CA VAL A 75 -0.43 -9.82 -11.63
C VAL A 75 0.85 -9.78 -10.80
N PHE A 76 2.01 -9.56 -11.44
CA PHE A 76 3.28 -9.40 -10.72
C PHE A 76 3.25 -8.21 -9.76
N LEU A 77 2.85 -7.02 -10.24
CA LEU A 77 2.73 -5.82 -9.41
C LEU A 77 1.75 -6.01 -8.24
N ARG A 78 0.60 -6.64 -8.50
CA ARG A 78 -0.39 -6.97 -7.46
C ARG A 78 0.20 -7.85 -6.37
N ARG A 79 0.98 -8.87 -6.73
CA ARG A 79 1.66 -9.76 -5.78
C ARG A 79 2.74 -9.02 -4.98
N LEU A 80 3.53 -8.18 -5.65
CA LEU A 80 4.57 -7.36 -5.03
C LEU A 80 4.01 -6.41 -3.98
N VAL A 81 2.97 -5.66 -4.33
CA VAL A 81 2.30 -4.74 -3.42
C VAL A 81 1.59 -5.49 -2.28
N GLY A 82 0.91 -6.60 -2.59
CA GLY A 82 0.27 -7.44 -1.57
C GLY A 82 1.26 -8.01 -0.55
N TYR A 83 2.46 -8.40 -0.99
CA TYR A 83 3.53 -8.88 -0.11
C TYR A 83 4.07 -7.76 0.80
N ALA A 84 4.37 -6.59 0.23
CA ALA A 84 4.82 -5.44 0.98
C ALA A 84 3.79 -4.98 2.02
N LEU A 85 2.50 -5.01 1.69
CA LEU A 85 1.41 -4.75 2.63
C LEU A 85 1.38 -5.76 3.79
N LYS A 86 1.59 -7.06 3.55
CA LYS A 86 1.70 -8.05 4.64
C LYS A 86 2.87 -7.74 5.57
N LYS A 87 4.05 -7.47 5.01
CA LYS A 87 5.27 -7.21 5.79
C LYS A 87 5.17 -5.93 6.62
N THR A 88 4.60 -4.88 6.06
CA THR A 88 4.43 -3.60 6.75
C THR A 88 3.25 -3.59 7.71
N ALA A 89 2.20 -4.37 7.46
CA ALA A 89 1.13 -4.59 8.44
C ALA A 89 1.63 -5.27 9.72
N VAL A 90 2.54 -6.25 9.60
CA VAL A 90 3.19 -6.87 10.76
C VAL A 90 4.09 -5.88 11.50
N LYS A 91 4.82 -5.02 10.77
CA LYS A 91 5.71 -4.00 11.36
C LYS A 91 4.94 -2.87 12.08
N LYS A 92 3.68 -2.61 11.71
CA LYS A 92 2.80 -1.62 12.35
C LYS A 92 2.16 -2.13 13.65
N SER A 93 2.50 -3.34 14.11
CA SER A 93 2.13 -3.84 15.44
C SER A 93 3.30 -3.70 16.42
N PRO A 94 3.49 -2.55 17.08
CA PRO A 94 4.14 -2.54 18.37
C PRO A 94 3.11 -3.00 19.41
N LEU A 95 3.45 -4.06 20.14
CA LEU A 95 2.84 -4.48 21.41
C LEU A 95 1.43 -5.10 21.30
N ARG A 96 1.41 -6.44 21.30
CA ARG A 96 0.46 -7.20 22.11
C ARG A 96 1.25 -8.00 23.13
#